data_AF-A0A354BK52-F1
#
_entry.id   AF-A0A354BK52-F1
#
_cell.length_a   1.000
_cell.length_b   1.000
_cell.length_c   1.000
_cell.angle_alpha   90.00
_cell.angle_beta   90.00
_cell.angle_gamma   90.00
#
_symmetry.space_group_name_H-M   'P 1'
#
loop_
_entity.id
_entity.type
_entity.pdbx_description
1 polymer ?
#
loop_
_entity_poly.entity_id
_entity_poly.type
_entity_poly.pdbx_seq_one_letter_code
_entity_poly.pdbx_strand_id
1 'polypeptide(L)'
;DCAKLGKGGYSVPSIVEPEYLEIRRCTADFVLLVEKGTQWNRLSEDKFWRRYNCILLTGNGQPPRGVRRLACRLHEEHRLPVYVLVDNDPWGYYIYSVVKQGSINLAFESERMAIPKAKFVGLSSADPENYELPRNVGIKLNDKDIARAKELLN
;
A
#
# COMPACT_ATOMS: atom_id res chain seq x y z
N ASP A 1 -13.55 13.30 10.52
CA ASP A 1 -12.79 12.53 11.52
C ASP A 1 -12.77 11.08 11.08
N CYS A 2 -11.64 10.59 10.57
CA CYS A 2 -11.54 9.24 10.01
C CYS A 2 -11.63 8.13 11.06
N ALA A 3 -11.45 8.44 12.36
CA ALA A 3 -11.58 7.47 13.44
C ALA A 3 -13.03 7.12 13.78
N LYS A 4 -14.01 7.88 13.25
CA LYS A 4 -15.44 7.75 13.57
C LYS A 4 -16.31 7.31 12.38
N LEU A 5 -15.68 6.82 11.30
CA LEU A 5 -16.38 6.41 10.07
C LEU A 5 -16.91 4.97 10.09
N GLY A 6 -16.85 4.30 11.25
CA GLY A 6 -17.24 2.89 11.35
C GLY A 6 -16.33 2.00 10.50
N LYS A 7 -16.92 0.99 9.85
CA LYS A 7 -16.18 0.02 9.03
C LYS A 7 -15.78 0.55 7.64
N GLY A 8 -16.52 1.52 7.11
CA GLY A 8 -16.44 1.92 5.69
C GLY A 8 -15.28 2.85 5.33
N GLY A 9 -14.61 3.46 6.32
CA GLY A 9 -13.52 4.40 6.07
C GLY A 9 -13.94 5.62 5.24
N TYR A 10 -12.95 6.33 4.71
CA TYR A 10 -13.14 7.48 3.82
C TYR A 10 -12.65 7.13 2.41
N SER A 11 -13.48 7.38 1.40
CA SER A 11 -13.09 7.18 0.01
C SER A 11 -12.12 8.29 -0.42
N VAL A 12 -10.94 7.90 -0.92
CA VAL A 12 -9.92 8.85 -1.34
C VAL A 12 -10.31 9.46 -2.69
N PRO A 13 -10.49 10.79 -2.79
CA PRO A 13 -10.80 11.45 -4.06
C PRO A 13 -9.60 11.38 -5.03
N SER A 14 -9.86 11.60 -6.32
CA SER A 14 -8.81 11.64 -7.35
C SER A 14 -7.86 12.84 -7.19
N ILE A 15 -8.39 13.95 -6.69
CA ILE A 15 -7.70 15.21 -6.42
C ILE A 15 -7.53 15.31 -4.91
N VAL A 16 -6.29 15.39 -4.47
CA VAL A 16 -5.93 15.37 -3.04
C VAL A 16 -5.00 16.54 -2.71
N GLU A 17 -5.04 17.61 -3.48
CA GLU A 17 -4.27 18.82 -3.22
C GLU A 17 -4.87 19.59 -2.02
N PRO A 18 -4.09 20.42 -1.30
CA PRO A 18 -4.53 21.08 -0.06
C PRO A 18 -5.83 21.89 -0.21
N GLU A 19 -6.13 22.41 -1.40
CA GLU A 19 -7.36 23.16 -1.68
C GLU A 19 -8.62 22.28 -1.66
N TYR A 20 -8.47 20.97 -1.89
CA TYR A 20 -9.57 20.00 -1.97
C TYR A 20 -9.60 19.04 -0.77
N LEU A 21 -8.43 18.71 -0.22
CA LEU A 21 -8.28 17.81 0.93
C LEU A 21 -7.28 18.40 1.92
N GLU A 22 -7.82 18.94 3.01
CA GLU A 22 -7.04 19.51 4.11
C GLU A 22 -6.83 18.46 5.23
N ILE A 23 -5.58 18.15 5.56
CA ILE A 23 -5.23 17.27 6.69
C ILE A 23 -5.04 18.14 7.94
N ARG A 24 -6.13 18.42 8.65
CA ARG A 24 -6.09 19.32 9.83
C ARG A 24 -5.30 18.79 11.02
N ARG A 25 -5.37 17.48 11.26
CA ARG A 25 -4.70 16.81 12.38
C ARG A 25 -4.35 15.38 11.99
N CYS A 26 -3.09 15.03 12.18
CA CYS A 26 -2.58 13.68 12.03
C CYS A 26 -1.75 13.32 13.27
N THR A 27 -2.13 12.25 13.96
CA THR A 27 -1.40 11.73 15.14
C THR A 27 -0.95 10.29 14.94
N ALA A 28 -1.07 9.75 13.73
CA ALA A 28 -0.63 8.40 13.42
C ALA A 28 0.89 8.31 13.41
N ASP A 29 1.43 7.13 13.70
CA ASP A 29 2.86 6.86 13.69
C ASP A 29 3.36 6.37 12.32
N PHE A 30 2.46 5.81 11.51
CA PHE A 30 2.78 5.32 10.17
C PHE A 30 1.54 5.14 9.28
N VAL A 31 1.79 4.93 7.99
CA VAL A 31 0.78 4.50 7.01
C VAL A 31 1.03 3.04 6.66
N LEU A 32 -0.02 2.22 6.70
CA LEU A 32 0.00 0.86 6.17
C LEU A 32 -0.88 0.81 4.92
N LEU A 33 -0.23 0.72 3.76
CA LEU A 33 -0.88 0.52 2.47
C LEU A 33 -1.08 -0.97 2.23
N VAL A 34 -2.33 -1.40 2.21
CA VAL A 34 -2.74 -2.80 2.00
C VAL A 34 -3.29 -2.93 0.59
N GLU A 35 -2.75 -3.86 -0.19
CA GLU A 35 -3.18 -4.11 -1.56
C GLU A 35 -4.66 -4.44 -1.66
N LYS A 36 -5.05 -5.58 -1.08
CA LYS A 36 -6.34 -6.21 -1.33
C LYS A 36 -7.37 -5.74 -0.29
N GLY A 37 -8.52 -5.29 -0.80
CA GLY A 37 -9.56 -4.63 0.02
C GLY A 37 -10.15 -5.54 1.09
N THR A 38 -10.16 -6.86 0.89
CA THR A 38 -10.65 -7.82 1.89
C THR A 38 -9.74 -7.87 3.12
N GLN A 39 -8.41 -7.87 2.98
CA GLN A 39 -7.48 -7.76 4.11
C GLN A 39 -7.59 -6.39 4.78
N TRP A 40 -7.72 -5.31 4.00
CA TRP A 40 -7.94 -3.98 4.58
C TRP A 40 -9.21 -3.93 5.44
N ASN A 41 -10.32 -4.47 4.94
CA ASN A 41 -11.59 -4.56 5.68
C ASN A 41 -11.41 -5.35 6.97
N ARG A 42 -10.70 -6.48 6.91
CA ARG A 42 -10.43 -7.29 8.09
C ARG A 42 -9.62 -6.53 9.16
N LEU A 43 -8.54 -5.86 8.75
CA LEU A 43 -7.72 -5.03 9.64
C LEU A 43 -8.50 -3.85 10.24
N SER A 44 -9.41 -3.26 9.46
CA SER A 44 -10.31 -2.20 9.91
C SER A 44 -11.30 -2.69 10.98
N GLU A 45 -11.91 -3.87 10.76
CA GLU A 45 -12.82 -4.52 11.72
C GLU A 45 -12.12 -4.86 13.04
N ASP A 46 -10.89 -5.38 12.95
CA ASP A 46 -10.04 -5.70 14.10
C ASP A 46 -9.45 -4.44 14.78
N LYS A 47 -9.76 -3.24 14.26
CA LYS A 47 -9.28 -1.93 14.74
C LYS A 47 -7.76 -1.86 14.84
N PHE A 48 -7.06 -2.47 13.88
CA PHE A 48 -5.60 -2.48 13.81
C PHE A 48 -5.02 -1.05 13.87
N TRP A 49 -5.65 -0.12 13.14
CA TRP A 49 -5.31 1.31 13.13
C TRP A 49 -5.32 1.96 14.50
N ARG A 50 -6.22 1.53 15.40
CA ARG A 50 -6.30 2.06 16.77
C ARG A 50 -5.26 1.41 17.67
N ARG A 51 -5.02 0.10 17.50
CA ARG A 51 -4.06 -0.65 18.32
C ARG A 51 -2.62 -0.21 18.06
N TYR A 52 -2.27 0.03 16.81
CA TYR A 52 -0.91 0.39 16.38
C TYR A 52 -0.79 1.85 15.94
N ASN A 53 -1.82 2.67 16.19
CA ASN A 53 -1.86 4.10 15.86
C ASN A 53 -1.39 4.41 14.43
N CYS A 54 -2.04 3.78 13.44
CA CYS A 54 -1.64 3.90 12.04
C CYS A 54 -2.80 4.31 11.13
N ILE A 55 -2.49 4.80 9.94
CA ILE A 55 -3.46 5.00 8.87
C ILE A 55 -3.50 3.75 8.02
N LEU A 56 -4.66 3.08 7.95
CA LEU A 56 -4.90 2.01 6.99
C LEU A 56 -5.33 2.62 5.65
N LEU A 57 -4.55 2.37 4.60
CA LEU A 57 -4.82 2.85 3.25
C LEU A 57 -4.91 1.66 2.31
N THR A 58 -5.78 1.71 1.30
CA THR A 58 -5.84 0.64 0.28
C THR A 58 -6.08 1.22 -1.10
N GLY A 59 -5.48 0.57 -2.09
CA GLY A 59 -5.76 0.79 -3.51
C GLY A 59 -6.79 -0.17 -4.09
N ASN A 60 -7.14 -1.24 -3.34
CA ASN A 60 -7.88 -2.40 -3.81
C ASN A 60 -7.27 -3.00 -5.10
N GLY A 61 -6.01 -3.42 -5.00
CA GLY A 61 -5.14 -3.79 -6.13
C GLY A 61 -4.15 -2.67 -6.45
N GLN A 62 -3.91 -2.40 -7.74
CA GLN A 62 -3.04 -1.31 -8.19
C GLN A 62 -3.54 0.03 -7.66
N PRO A 63 -2.78 0.76 -6.82
CA PRO A 63 -3.28 1.95 -6.17
C PRO A 63 -3.52 3.08 -7.18
N PRO A 64 -4.73 3.67 -7.20
CA PRO A 64 -5.04 4.78 -8.08
C PRO A 64 -4.22 6.02 -7.72
N ARG A 65 -4.20 7.00 -8.63
CA ARG A 65 -3.39 8.23 -8.46
C ARG A 65 -3.69 8.95 -7.15
N GLY A 66 -4.97 9.12 -6.80
CA GLY A 66 -5.37 9.79 -5.55
C GLY A 66 -4.80 9.11 -4.30
N VAL A 67 -4.83 7.77 -4.24
CA VAL A 67 -4.27 6.99 -3.13
C VAL A 67 -2.75 7.16 -3.04
N ARG A 68 -2.03 7.10 -4.17
CA ARG A 68 -0.57 7.31 -4.19
C ARG A 68 -0.17 8.74 -3.80
N ARG A 69 -0.88 9.74 -4.33
CA ARG A 69 -0.68 11.14 -3.95
C ARG A 69 -0.96 11.37 -2.47
N LEU A 70 -2.04 10.81 -1.93
CA LEU A 70 -2.35 10.93 -0.51
C LEU A 70 -1.29 10.27 0.37
N ALA A 71 -0.82 9.07 0.00
CA ALA A 71 0.28 8.41 0.70
C ALA A 71 1.56 9.26 0.68
N CYS A 72 1.88 9.87 -0.47
CA CYS A 72 3.03 10.76 -0.62
C CYS A 72 2.89 12.02 0.25
N ARG A 73 1.72 12.67 0.23
CA ARG A 73 1.42 13.82 1.11
C ARG A 73 1.55 13.46 2.59
N LEU A 74 0.99 12.33 3.01
CA LEU A 74 1.13 11.84 4.40
C LEU A 74 2.61 11.59 4.77
N HIS A 75 3.40 11.08 3.83
CA HIS A 75 4.83 10.88 4.02
C HIS A 75 5.60 12.19 4.13
N GLU A 76 5.41 13.12 3.19
CA GLU A 76 6.20 14.35 3.10
C GLU A 76 5.74 15.41 4.11
N GLU A 77 4.43 15.65 4.24
CA GLU A 77 3.86 16.71 5.10
C GLU A 77 3.89 16.32 6.58
N HIS A 78 3.70 15.03 6.88
CA HIS A 78 3.60 14.53 8.26
C HIS A 78 4.74 13.59 8.66
N ARG A 79 5.73 13.37 7.78
CA ARG A 79 6.91 12.51 8.03
C ARG A 79 6.56 11.07 8.40
N LEU A 80 5.38 10.59 7.96
CA LEU A 80 4.94 9.25 8.28
C LEU A 80 5.67 8.21 7.43
N PRO A 81 6.31 7.19 8.02
CA PRO A 81 6.81 6.06 7.25
C PRO A 81 5.63 5.33 6.59
N VAL A 82 5.84 4.92 5.33
CA VAL A 82 4.85 4.17 4.56
C VAL A 82 5.31 2.73 4.43
N TYR A 83 4.50 1.82 4.98
CA TYR A 83 4.69 0.38 4.87
C TYR A 83 3.70 -0.19 3.85
N VAL A 84 4.17 -1.06 2.97
CA VAL A 84 3.37 -1.65 1.89
C VAL A 84 3.25 -3.15 2.12
N LEU A 85 2.00 -3.61 2.25
CA LEU A 85 1.60 -5.00 2.41
C LEU A 85 0.84 -5.46 1.15
N VAL A 86 1.46 -6.37 0.40
CA VAL A 86 0.99 -6.93 -0.88
C VAL A 86 1.09 -8.45 -0.86
N ASP A 87 0.51 -9.14 -1.83
CA ASP A 87 0.68 -10.59 -1.93
C ASP A 87 2.10 -10.97 -2.42
N ASN A 88 2.57 -12.19 -2.08
CA ASN A 88 3.88 -12.71 -2.49
C ASN A 88 3.85 -13.23 -3.93
N ASP A 89 3.69 -12.32 -4.88
CA ASP A 89 3.70 -12.63 -6.31
C ASP A 89 4.30 -11.46 -7.12
N PRO A 90 4.62 -11.67 -8.42
CA PRO A 90 5.20 -10.63 -9.26
C PRO A 90 4.33 -9.37 -9.41
N TRP A 91 3.01 -9.49 -9.27
CA TRP A 91 2.09 -8.36 -9.33
C TRP A 91 2.13 -7.53 -8.04
N GLY A 92 2.22 -8.18 -6.88
CA GLY A 92 2.45 -7.52 -5.60
C GLY A 92 3.77 -6.75 -5.58
N TYR A 93 4.86 -7.35 -6.06
CA TYR A 93 6.14 -6.66 -6.22
C TYR A 93 6.06 -5.47 -7.18
N TYR A 94 5.28 -5.59 -8.27
CA TYR A 94 5.03 -4.47 -9.18
C TYR A 94 4.23 -3.33 -8.51
N ILE A 95 3.23 -3.65 -7.70
CA ILE A 95 2.48 -2.63 -6.93
C ILE A 95 3.44 -1.88 -6.00
N TYR A 96 4.29 -2.60 -5.28
CA TYR A 96 5.31 -1.99 -4.42
C TYR A 96 6.29 -1.12 -5.21
N SER A 97 6.77 -1.58 -6.38
CA SER A 97 7.68 -0.77 -7.20
C SER A 97 7.03 0.53 -7.67
N VAL A 98 5.74 0.51 -8.02
CA VAL A 98 5.00 1.71 -8.41
C VAL A 98 4.81 2.68 -7.25
N VAL A 99 4.59 2.20 -6.02
CA VAL A 99 4.55 3.05 -4.83
C VAL A 99 5.92 3.66 -4.54
N LYS A 100 6.99 2.87 -4.70
CA LYS A 100 8.35 3.29 -4.34
C LYS A 100 8.99 4.22 -5.36
N GLN A 101 8.85 3.93 -6.65
CA GLN A 101 9.59 4.58 -7.74
C GLN A 101 8.67 5.30 -8.74
N GLY A 102 7.36 5.16 -8.62
CA GLY A 102 6.41 5.66 -9.61
C GLY A 102 6.26 4.68 -10.78
N SER A 103 5.45 5.08 -11.77
CA SER A 103 5.17 4.23 -12.94
C SER A 103 5.98 4.72 -14.13
N ILE A 104 6.65 3.80 -14.83
CA ILE A 104 7.51 4.09 -16.00
C ILE A 104 6.76 4.92 -17.06
N ASN A 105 5.47 4.67 -17.28
CA ASN A 105 4.65 5.37 -18.27
C ASN A 105 4.36 6.84 -17.91
N LEU A 106 4.69 7.28 -16.69
CA LEU A 106 4.34 8.59 -16.13
C LEU A 106 5.53 9.19 -15.39
N ALA A 107 6.73 9.12 -15.98
CA ALA A 107 7.96 9.63 -15.37
C ALA A 107 7.83 11.09 -14.89
N PHE A 108 7.14 11.95 -15.66
CA PHE A 108 6.97 13.38 -15.33
C PHE A 108 6.07 13.64 -14.11
N GLU A 109 5.11 12.74 -13.82
CA GLU A 109 4.27 12.87 -12.62
C GLU A 109 4.77 12.03 -11.43
N SER A 110 5.79 11.20 -11.64
CA SER A 110 6.27 10.24 -10.64
C SER A 110 6.91 10.93 -9.43
N GLU A 111 7.52 12.11 -9.59
CA GLU A 111 8.06 12.89 -8.46
C GLU A 111 7.01 13.22 -7.39
N ARG A 112 5.75 13.40 -7.78
CA ARG A 112 4.66 13.75 -6.83
C ARG A 112 3.92 12.54 -6.28
N MET A 113 4.28 11.32 -6.70
CA MET A 113 3.53 10.09 -6.38
C MET A 113 4.41 8.93 -5.90
N ALA A 114 5.71 9.01 -6.10
CA ALA A 114 6.67 8.01 -5.65
C ALA A 114 7.08 8.31 -4.20
N ILE A 115 7.28 7.26 -3.42
CA ILE A 115 7.76 7.33 -2.05
C ILE A 115 9.01 6.44 -1.97
N PRO A 116 10.20 6.93 -2.33
CA PRO A 116 11.42 6.11 -2.36
C PRO A 116 11.76 5.46 -1.02
N LYS A 117 11.30 6.06 0.09
CA LYS A 117 11.46 5.54 1.46
C LYS A 117 10.40 4.53 1.88
N ALA A 118 9.45 4.19 1.00
CA ALA A 118 8.45 3.17 1.28
C ALA A 118 9.14 1.82 1.58
N LYS A 119 8.60 1.12 2.58
CA LYS A 119 9.14 -0.14 3.07
C LYS A 119 8.17 -1.27 2.75
N PHE A 120 8.66 -2.28 2.05
CA PHE A 120 7.95 -3.53 1.86
C PHE A 120 7.93 -4.30 3.19
N VAL A 121 6.76 -4.70 3.65
CA VAL A 121 6.59 -5.48 4.89
C VAL A 121 6.09 -6.90 4.65
N GLY A 122 5.81 -7.24 3.39
CA GLY A 122 5.42 -8.58 3.00
C GLY A 122 4.13 -8.60 2.18
N LEU A 123 3.60 -9.77 1.87
CA LEU A 123 4.19 -11.09 2.15
C LEU A 123 5.46 -11.31 1.31
N SER A 124 6.59 -11.57 1.95
CA SER A 124 7.88 -11.82 1.29
C SER A 124 8.04 -13.29 0.92
N SER A 125 8.99 -13.58 0.02
CA SER A 125 9.29 -14.98 -0.34
C SER A 125 9.97 -15.80 0.76
N ALA A 126 10.39 -15.18 1.86
CA ALA A 126 10.92 -15.88 3.05
C ALA A 126 9.87 -16.03 4.17
N ASP A 127 8.73 -15.33 4.07
CA ASP A 127 7.70 -15.33 5.10
C ASP A 127 7.02 -16.70 5.28
N PRO A 128 6.78 -17.51 4.22
CA PRO A 128 6.23 -18.85 4.40
C PRO A 128 7.07 -19.74 5.33
N GLU A 129 8.40 -19.67 5.20
CA GLU A 129 9.32 -20.40 6.06
C GLU A 129 9.39 -19.77 7.46
N ASN A 130 9.49 -18.44 7.56
CA ASN A 130 9.63 -17.73 8.84
C ASN A 130 8.39 -17.83 9.75
N TYR A 131 7.19 -17.90 9.16
CA TYR A 131 5.92 -17.98 9.88
C TYR A 131 5.27 -19.37 9.81
N GLU A 132 6.01 -20.38 9.36
CA GLU A 132 5.57 -21.77 9.26
C GLU A 132 4.22 -21.92 8.52
N LEU A 133 4.05 -21.17 7.43
CA LEU A 133 2.79 -21.17 6.67
C LEU A 133 2.57 -22.55 6.03
N PRO A 134 1.35 -23.11 6.08
CA PRO A 134 1.06 -24.40 5.49
C PRO A 134 1.32 -24.38 3.97
N ARG A 135 2.09 -25.33 3.45
CA ARG A 135 2.47 -25.36 2.02
C ARG A 135 1.30 -25.45 1.05
N ASN A 136 0.13 -25.86 1.52
CA ASN A 136 -1.10 -25.94 0.74
C ASN A 136 -1.84 -24.59 0.60
N VAL A 137 -1.39 -23.52 1.26
CA VAL A 137 -1.94 -22.17 1.07
C VAL A 137 -1.33 -21.44 -0.14
N GLY A 138 -0.19 -21.94 -0.63
CA GLY A 138 0.48 -21.40 -1.81
C GLY A 138 -0.19 -21.83 -3.10
N ILE A 139 -0.26 -20.90 -4.06
CA ILE A 139 -0.69 -21.17 -5.43
C ILE A 139 0.55 -21.29 -6.31
N LYS A 140 0.63 -22.33 -7.14
CA LYS A 140 1.75 -22.48 -8.09
C LYS A 140 1.71 -21.35 -9.11
N LEU A 141 2.86 -20.71 -9.33
CA LEU A 141 3.03 -19.72 -10.37
C LEU A 141 2.76 -20.33 -11.75
N ASN A 142 2.07 -19.59 -12.61
CA ASN A 142 1.90 -19.95 -14.02
C ASN A 142 3.01 -19.34 -14.88
N ASP A 143 3.05 -19.69 -16.17
CA ASP A 143 4.09 -19.20 -17.09
C ASP A 143 4.11 -17.67 -17.22
N LYS A 144 2.96 -17.00 -17.10
CA LYS A 144 2.86 -15.53 -17.15
C LYS A 144 3.47 -14.90 -15.91
N ASP A 145 3.23 -15.48 -14.73
CA ASP A 145 3.82 -14.99 -13.49
C ASP A 145 5.34 -15.14 -13.54
N ILE A 146 5.83 -16.28 -14.02
CA ILE A 146 7.27 -16.52 -14.19
C ILE A 146 7.89 -15.54 -15.18
N ALA A 147 7.24 -15.29 -16.32
CA ALA A 147 7.70 -14.29 -17.29
C ALA A 147 7.78 -12.90 -16.67
N ARG A 148 6.73 -12.49 -15.93
CA ARG A 148 6.69 -11.20 -15.26
C ARG A 148 7.75 -11.06 -14.18
N ALA A 149 8.00 -12.12 -13.41
CA ALA A 149 9.06 -12.13 -12.41
C ALA A 149 10.44 -11.88 -13.03
N LYS A 150 10.71 -12.51 -14.19
CA LYS A 150 11.97 -12.30 -14.94
C LYS A 150 12.10 -10.87 -15.47
N GLU A 151 11.02 -10.26 -15.91
CA GLU A 151 11.02 -8.84 -16.33
C GLU A 151 11.36 -7.89 -15.17
N LEU A 152 10.89 -8.18 -13.95
CA LEU A 152 11.15 -7.34 -12.77
C LEU A 152 12.57 -7.46 -12.22
N LEU A 153 13.31 -8.51 -12.59
CA LEU A 153 14.71 -8.72 -12.18
C LEU A 153 15.71 -7.93 -13.02
N ASN A 154 15.32 -7.52 -14.24
CA ASN A 154 16.16 -6.77 -15.17
C ASN A 154 15.95 -5.25 -15.02
#